data_AF-A0A920CYH8-F1
#
_entry.id   AF-A0A920CYH8-F1
#
_cell.length_a   1.000
_cell.length_b   1.000
_cell.length_c   1.000
_cell.angle_alpha   90.00
_cell.angle_beta   90.00
_cell.angle_gamma   90.00
#
_symmetry.space_group_name_H-M   'P 1'
#
loop_
_entity.id
_entity.type
_entity.pdbx_description
1 polymer ?
#
loop_
_entity_poly.entity_id
_entity_poly.type
_entity_poly.pdbx_seq_one_letter_code
_entity_poly.pdbx_strand_id
1 'polypeptide(L)'
;MMNADSAGNIKHVNQEILCLYVDLDHLIRRCKFNELQEDILNLLQDGRPEETIAQKWNKDVSQIYRVLETICKKIKKQNDQEWKYDYLYLNYLTVQWEYKKCSRCGTMKPMHPEFFSPDSSKASRFKSICKACR
;
A
#
# COMPACT_ATOMS: atom_id res chain seq x y z
N MET A 1 35.30 -40.09 -9.70
CA MET A 1 35.42 -38.94 -8.78
C MET A 1 34.32 -37.97 -9.12
N MET A 2 33.28 -37.89 -8.28
CA MET A 2 32.22 -36.89 -8.45
C MET A 2 32.80 -35.54 -8.02
N ASN A 3 32.93 -34.61 -8.96
CA ASN A 3 33.34 -33.23 -8.64
C ASN A 3 32.21 -32.58 -7.84
N ALA A 4 32.50 -32.30 -6.57
CA ALA A 4 31.62 -31.60 -5.64
C ALA A 4 31.52 -30.09 -5.90
N ASP A 5 31.60 -29.66 -7.16
CA ASP A 5 31.65 -28.24 -7.54
C ASP A 5 30.36 -27.74 -8.20
N SER A 6 29.29 -28.55 -8.24
CA SER A 6 27.98 -28.12 -8.75
C SER A 6 27.08 -27.47 -7.69
N ALA A 7 27.51 -27.41 -6.43
CA ALA A 7 26.74 -26.82 -5.32
C ALA A 7 27.14 -25.37 -4.97
N GLY A 8 28.20 -24.82 -5.59
CA GLY A 8 28.77 -23.50 -5.25
C GLY A 8 28.23 -22.31 -6.04
N ASN A 9 27.22 -22.50 -6.90
CA ASN A 9 26.77 -21.48 -7.86
C ASN A 9 25.29 -21.10 -7.73
N ILE A 10 24.70 -21.25 -6.53
CA ILE A 10 23.54 -20.41 -6.19
C ILE A 10 24.10 -19.02 -5.90
N LYS A 11 24.32 -18.28 -6.99
CA LYS A 11 24.70 -16.88 -7.02
C LYS A 11 23.93 -16.13 -5.95
N HIS A 12 24.69 -15.46 -5.09
CA HIS A 12 24.26 -14.51 -4.07
C HIS A 12 22.91 -13.89 -4.40
N VAL A 13 21.84 -14.49 -3.89
CA VAL A 13 20.49 -13.94 -4.03
C VAL A 13 20.55 -12.59 -3.35
N ASN A 14 20.26 -11.51 -4.08
CA ASN A 14 20.28 -10.18 -3.50
C ASN A 14 19.09 -10.08 -2.55
N GLN A 15 19.33 -10.41 -1.28
CA GLN A 15 18.33 -10.45 -0.22
C GLN A 15 17.67 -9.08 -0.05
N GLU A 16 18.40 -7.99 -0.24
CA GLU A 16 17.87 -6.63 -0.17
C GLU A 16 16.81 -6.40 -1.26
N ILE A 17 17.11 -6.79 -2.49
CA ILE A 17 16.15 -6.71 -3.61
C ILE A 17 14.92 -7.57 -3.33
N LEU A 18 15.11 -8.79 -2.80
CA LEU A 18 13.97 -9.65 -2.43
C LEU A 18 13.08 -9.00 -1.37
N CYS A 19 13.67 -8.43 -0.31
CA CYS A 19 12.92 -7.72 0.71
C CYS A 19 12.13 -6.56 0.11
N LEU A 20 12.73 -5.77 -0.78
CA LEU A 20 12.04 -4.67 -1.45
C LEU A 20 10.83 -5.14 -2.27
N TYR A 21 10.93 -6.24 -2.99
CA TYR A 21 9.79 -6.79 -3.74
C TYR A 21 8.70 -7.35 -2.81
N VAL A 22 9.08 -8.03 -1.73
CA VAL A 22 8.13 -8.54 -0.73
C VAL A 22 7.39 -7.40 -0.05
N ASP A 23 8.09 -6.32 0.31
CA ASP A 23 7.49 -5.13 0.92
C ASP A 23 6.56 -4.43 -0.08
N LEU A 24 6.95 -4.33 -1.35
CA LEU A 24 6.10 -3.76 -2.38
C LEU A 24 4.82 -4.59 -2.59
N ASP A 25 4.92 -5.91 -2.65
CA ASP A 25 3.78 -6.83 -2.73
C ASP A 25 2.85 -6.68 -1.53
N HIS A 26 3.42 -6.53 -0.33
CA HIS A 26 2.66 -6.25 0.89
C HIS A 26 1.85 -4.96 0.73
N LEU A 27 2.51 -3.86 0.34
CA LEU A 27 1.88 -2.56 0.17
C LEU A 27 0.77 -2.57 -0.91
N ILE A 28 1.01 -3.26 -2.04
CA ILE A 28 0.02 -3.41 -3.11
C ILE A 28 -1.24 -4.10 -2.58
N ARG A 29 -1.11 -5.22 -1.86
CA ARG A 29 -2.26 -5.96 -1.28
C ARG A 29 -3.06 -5.13 -0.25
N ARG A 30 -2.43 -4.14 0.36
CA ARG A 30 -3.05 -3.25 1.36
C ARG A 30 -3.78 -2.07 0.73
N CYS A 31 -3.46 -1.75 -0.53
CA CYS A 31 -4.12 -0.69 -1.26
C CYS A 31 -5.51 -1.13 -1.76
N LYS A 32 -6.46 -0.18 -1.78
CA LYS A 32 -7.74 -0.36 -2.47
C LYS A 32 -7.64 0.19 -3.89
N PHE A 33 -7.49 -0.71 -4.85
CA PHE A 33 -7.53 -0.39 -6.27
C PHE A 33 -8.97 -0.55 -6.81
N ASN A 34 -9.25 0.10 -7.93
CA ASN A 34 -10.43 -0.22 -8.73
C ASN A 34 -10.06 -1.28 -9.78
N GLU A 35 -11.05 -1.84 -10.44
CA GLU A 35 -10.87 -2.91 -11.44
C GLU A 35 -9.83 -2.55 -12.51
N LEU A 36 -9.90 -1.35 -13.07
CA LEU A 36 -8.92 -0.87 -14.06
C LEU A 36 -7.49 -0.84 -13.48
N GLN A 37 -7.31 -0.31 -12.27
CA GLN A 37 -6.00 -0.22 -11.63
C GLN A 37 -5.42 -1.60 -11.32
N GLU A 38 -6.25 -2.51 -10.85
CA GLU A 38 -5.87 -3.88 -10.49
C GLU A 38 -5.50 -4.69 -11.74
N ASP A 39 -6.27 -4.59 -12.81
CA ASP A 39 -5.97 -5.28 -14.07
C ASP A 39 -4.70 -4.73 -14.74
N ILE A 40 -4.48 -3.41 -14.74
CA ILE A 40 -3.23 -2.81 -15.23
C ILE A 40 -2.02 -3.33 -14.45
N LEU A 41 -2.11 -3.41 -13.12
CA LEU A 41 -1.03 -3.94 -12.27
C LEU A 41 -0.72 -5.40 -12.61
N ASN A 42 -1.74 -6.24 -12.71
CA ASN A 42 -1.57 -7.67 -13.01
C ASN A 42 -0.92 -7.87 -14.39
N LEU A 43 -1.35 -7.12 -15.40
CA LEU A 43 -0.77 -7.21 -16.75
C LEU A 43 0.69 -6.76 -16.78
N LEU A 44 1.05 -5.72 -16.02
CA LEU A 44 2.45 -5.29 -15.90
C LEU A 44 3.30 -6.33 -15.16
N GLN A 45 2.77 -6.94 -14.10
CA GLN A 45 3.45 -8.04 -13.39
C GLN A 45 3.69 -9.25 -14.31
N ASP A 46 2.76 -9.51 -15.23
CA ASP A 46 2.89 -10.53 -16.29
C ASP A 46 3.83 -10.11 -17.44
N GLY A 47 4.45 -8.92 -17.36
CA GLY A 47 5.39 -8.40 -18.35
C GLY A 47 4.73 -7.90 -19.64
N ARG A 48 3.43 -7.57 -19.62
CA ARG A 48 2.76 -6.97 -20.78
C ARG A 48 3.14 -5.49 -20.91
N PRO A 49 3.49 -5.01 -22.11
CA PRO A 49 3.85 -3.61 -22.31
C PRO A 49 2.61 -2.71 -22.31
N GLU A 50 2.80 -1.44 -21.97
CA GLU A 50 1.73 -0.46 -21.79
C GLU A 50 0.87 -0.27 -23.04
N GLU A 51 1.43 -0.43 -24.24
CA GLU A 51 0.67 -0.39 -25.50
C GLU A 51 -0.37 -1.50 -25.59
N THR A 52 -0.01 -2.71 -25.15
CA THR A 52 -0.94 -3.85 -25.14
C THR A 52 -2.06 -3.63 -24.12
N ILE A 53 -1.72 -3.05 -22.97
CA ILE A 53 -2.67 -2.72 -21.91
C ILE A 53 -3.64 -1.61 -22.39
N ALA A 54 -3.12 -0.60 -23.07
CA ALA A 54 -3.88 0.50 -23.65
C ALA A 54 -4.90 -0.02 -24.68
N GLN A 55 -4.48 -0.94 -25.55
CA GLN A 55 -5.36 -1.60 -26.52
C GLN A 55 -6.49 -2.38 -25.83
N LYS A 56 -6.17 -3.18 -24.80
CA LYS A 56 -7.18 -3.96 -24.04
C LYS A 56 -8.29 -3.06 -23.48
N TRP A 57 -7.91 -1.90 -22.95
CA TRP A 57 -8.84 -0.98 -22.31
C TRP A 57 -9.43 0.10 -23.24
N ASN A 58 -9.10 0.06 -24.53
CA ASN A 58 -9.45 1.08 -25.51
C ASN A 58 -9.11 2.51 -25.01
N LYS A 59 -7.85 2.68 -24.57
CA LYS A 59 -7.31 3.92 -24.02
C LYS A 59 -6.05 4.33 -24.76
N ASP A 60 -5.68 5.60 -24.62
CA ASP A 60 -4.35 6.05 -25.02
C ASP A 60 -3.30 5.56 -24.02
N VAL A 61 -2.10 5.26 -24.50
CA VAL A 61 -0.95 4.90 -23.64
C VAL A 61 -0.69 5.97 -22.58
N SER A 62 -0.87 7.25 -22.93
CA SER A 62 -0.76 8.36 -21.98
C SER A 62 -1.76 8.28 -20.81
N GLN A 63 -2.94 7.71 -21.03
CA GLN A 63 -3.92 7.48 -19.98
C GLN A 63 -3.50 6.31 -19.08
N ILE A 64 -2.89 5.26 -19.63
CA ILE A 64 -2.31 4.16 -18.84
C ILE A 64 -1.26 4.71 -17.87
N TYR A 65 -0.34 5.56 -18.34
CA TYR A 65 0.65 6.20 -17.47
C TYR A 65 0.03 7.05 -16.36
N ARG A 66 -1.06 7.79 -16.62
CA ARG A 66 -1.78 8.54 -15.57
C ARG A 66 -2.41 7.63 -14.52
N VAL A 67 -2.91 6.46 -14.94
CA VAL A 67 -3.44 5.46 -14.01
C VAL A 67 -2.31 4.87 -13.17
N LEU A 68 -1.15 4.58 -13.77
CA LEU A 68 0.05 4.12 -13.06
C LEU A 68 0.55 5.13 -12.04
N GLU A 69 0.59 6.41 -12.39
CA GLU A 69 0.95 7.47 -11.45
C GLU A 69 0.00 7.49 -10.24
N THR A 70 -1.29 7.28 -10.48
CA THR A 70 -2.31 7.18 -9.43
C THR A 70 -2.09 5.95 -8.54
N ILE A 71 -1.74 4.81 -9.13
CA ILE A 71 -1.38 3.59 -8.40
C ILE A 71 -0.16 3.84 -7.50
N CYS A 72 0.92 4.40 -8.05
CA CYS A 72 2.14 4.73 -7.29
C CYS A 72 1.84 5.68 -6.11
N LYS A 73 1.00 6.71 -6.33
CA LYS A 73 0.56 7.62 -5.25
C LYS A 73 -0.21 6.88 -4.14
N LYS A 74 -1.05 5.90 -4.48
CA LYS A 74 -1.76 5.08 -3.49
C LYS A 74 -0.80 4.21 -2.68
N ILE A 75 0.14 3.53 -3.34
CA ILE A 75 1.17 2.70 -2.69
C ILE A 75 2.01 3.54 -1.74
N LYS A 76 2.51 4.70 -2.21
CA LYS A 76 3.27 5.62 -1.36
C LYS A 76 2.48 6.05 -0.13
N LYS A 77 1.21 6.43 -0.30
CA LYS A 77 0.36 6.83 0.81
C LYS A 77 0.16 5.69 1.82
N GLN A 78 0.03 4.45 1.35
CA GLN A 78 -0.07 3.28 2.22
C GLN A 78 1.23 3.08 3.01
N ASN A 79 2.38 3.16 2.34
CA ASN A 79 3.69 3.06 2.97
C ASN A 79 3.89 4.13 4.05
N ASP A 80 3.61 5.40 3.73
CA ASP A 80 3.71 6.50 4.69
C ASP A 80 2.81 6.28 5.92
N GLN A 81 1.64 5.66 5.73
CA GLN A 81 0.73 5.35 6.84
C GLN A 81 1.25 4.22 7.72
N GLU A 82 1.69 3.10 7.12
CA GLU A 82 2.24 1.96 7.86
C GLU A 82 3.49 2.38 8.63
N TRP A 83 4.40 3.10 7.99
CA TRP A 83 5.61 3.58 8.66
C TRP A 83 5.30 4.46 9.87
N LYS A 84 4.32 5.37 9.76
CA LYS A 84 3.85 6.15 10.92
C LYS A 84 3.31 5.26 12.03
N TYR A 85 2.44 4.31 11.71
CA TYR A 85 1.85 3.40 12.72
C TYR A 85 2.93 2.57 13.41
N ASP A 86 3.89 2.04 12.67
CA ASP A 86 4.99 1.25 13.23
C ASP A 86 5.87 2.11 14.14
N TYR A 87 6.18 3.34 13.73
CA TYR A 87 6.96 4.28 14.55
C TYR A 87 6.30 4.61 15.89
N LEU A 88 4.96 4.68 15.89
CA LEU A 88 4.16 4.88 17.09
C LEU A 88 4.06 3.61 17.94
N TYR A 89 3.85 2.45 17.31
CA TYR A 89 3.75 1.16 17.99
C TYR A 89 5.06 0.77 18.67
N LEU A 90 6.19 1.05 18.00
CA LEU A 90 7.54 0.79 18.51
C LEU A 90 8.00 1.84 19.53
N ASN A 91 7.13 2.78 19.94
CA ASN A 91 7.40 3.85 20.92
C ASN A 91 8.59 4.77 20.58
N TYR A 92 9.00 4.86 19.31
CA TYR A 92 10.03 5.82 18.90
C TYR A 92 9.55 7.27 19.04
N LEU A 93 8.25 7.51 19.02
CA LEU A 93 7.59 8.76 19.40
C LEU A 93 6.48 8.48 20.41
N THR A 94 6.60 8.99 21.62
CA THR A 94 5.53 8.91 22.63
C THR A 94 4.51 10.00 22.36
N VAL A 95 3.40 9.65 21.69
CA VAL A 95 2.29 10.58 21.48
C VAL A 95 1.11 10.15 22.33
N GLN A 96 0.74 10.99 23.30
CA GLN A 96 -0.44 10.78 24.16
C GLN A 96 -1.71 11.01 23.33
N TRP A 97 -2.15 9.97 22.62
CA TRP A 97 -3.38 10.01 21.86
C TRP A 97 -4.54 9.42 22.65
N GLU A 98 -5.66 10.14 22.66
CA GLU A 98 -6.93 9.54 23.00
C GLU A 98 -7.38 8.64 21.83
N TYR A 99 -7.98 7.49 22.11
CA TYR A 99 -8.41 6.53 21.09
C TYR A 99 -9.93 6.42 21.05
N LYS A 100 -10.48 6.14 19.87
CA LYS A 100 -11.89 5.76 19.71
C LYS A 100 -12.06 4.58 18.74
N LYS A 101 -13.12 3.81 18.96
CA LYS A 101 -13.52 2.71 18.07
C LYS A 101 -14.21 3.24 16.82
N CYS A 102 -13.78 2.79 15.64
CA CYS A 102 -14.51 3.05 14.40
C CYS A 102 -15.82 2.26 14.37
N SER A 103 -16.96 2.92 14.13
CA SER A 103 -18.27 2.24 14.12
C SER A 103 -18.48 1.28 12.93
N ARG A 104 -17.67 1.38 11.86
CA ARG A 104 -17.76 0.50 10.68
C ARG A 104 -16.82 -0.72 10.78
N CYS A 105 -15.50 -0.53 10.85
CA CYS A 105 -14.55 -1.64 10.93
C CYS A 105 -14.26 -2.16 12.36
N GLY A 106 -14.77 -1.51 13.41
CA GLY A 106 -14.59 -1.95 14.80
C GLY A 106 -13.18 -1.77 15.39
N THR A 107 -12.19 -1.30 14.62
CA THR A 107 -10.80 -1.11 15.10
C THR A 107 -10.67 0.14 15.98
N MET A 108 -9.88 0.06 17.04
CA MET A 108 -9.44 1.21 17.84
C MET A 108 -8.44 2.06 17.04
N LYS A 109 -8.68 3.36 16.97
CA LYS A 109 -7.80 4.30 16.25
C LYS A 109 -7.64 5.61 17.04
N PRO A 110 -6.50 6.30 16.90
CA PRO A 110 -6.30 7.59 17.55
C PRO A 110 -7.35 8.62 17.11
N MET A 111 -7.81 9.45 18.04
CA MET A 111 -8.70 10.59 17.79
C MET A 111 -7.91 11.74 17.20
N HIS A 112 -7.46 11.55 15.97
CA HIS A 112 -6.65 12.50 15.22
C HIS A 112 -7.24 12.72 13.82
N PRO A 113 -7.08 13.91 13.20
CA PRO A 113 -7.60 14.19 11.86
C PRO A 113 -7.10 13.24 10.78
N GLU A 114 -5.99 12.52 11.00
CA GLU A 114 -5.51 11.49 10.08
C GLU A 114 -6.43 10.26 10.03
N PHE A 115 -7.07 9.90 11.15
CA PHE A 115 -7.92 8.71 11.25
C PHE A 115 -9.41 9.03 11.18
N PHE A 116 -9.84 10.21 11.62
CA PHE A 116 -11.24 10.62 11.61
C PHE A 116 -11.39 12.02 11.04
N SER A 117 -12.45 12.27 10.26
CA SER A 117 -12.76 13.66 9.89
C SER A 117 -13.24 14.43 11.12
N PRO A 118 -12.82 15.70 11.27
CA PRO A 118 -13.37 16.59 12.26
C PRO A 118 -14.89 16.72 12.13
N ASP A 119 -15.56 16.85 13.26
CA ASP A 119 -17.00 17.05 13.38
C ASP A 119 -17.30 17.72 14.73
N SER A 120 -17.53 19.04 14.68
CA SER A 120 -17.78 19.87 15.85
C SER A 120 -19.10 19.51 16.57
N SER A 121 -20.01 18.78 15.91
CA SER A 121 -21.27 18.34 16.53
C SER A 121 -21.11 17.16 17.49
N LYS A 122 -19.94 16.51 17.52
CA LYS A 122 -19.66 15.36 18.37
C LYS A 122 -18.77 15.76 19.55
N ALA A 123 -19.01 15.14 20.72
CA ALA A 123 -18.18 15.34 21.91
C ALA A 123 -16.68 15.11 21.63
N SER A 124 -16.36 14.05 20.89
CA SER A 124 -14.98 13.75 20.47
C SER A 124 -14.40 14.69 19.40
N ARG A 125 -15.16 15.67 18.90
CA ARG A 125 -14.82 16.53 17.74
C ARG A 125 -14.48 15.79 16.44
N PHE A 126 -14.77 14.50 16.37
CA PHE A 126 -14.49 13.62 15.24
C PHE A 126 -15.69 12.74 14.91
N LYS A 127 -15.89 12.43 13.62
CA LYS A 127 -16.92 11.46 13.18
C LYS A 127 -16.67 10.07 13.79
N SER A 128 -17.70 9.23 13.81
CA SER A 128 -17.65 7.84 14.31
C SER A 128 -16.98 6.87 13.34
N ILE A 129 -17.07 7.13 12.03
CA ILE A 129 -16.49 6.31 10.96
C ILE A 129 -15.11 6.85 10.60
N CYS A 130 -14.09 5.99 10.65
CA CYS A 130 -12.72 6.34 10.28
C CYS A 130 -12.60 6.63 8.78
N LYS A 131 -11.59 7.42 8.41
CA LYS A 131 -11.35 7.82 7.01
C LYS A 131 -11.08 6.63 6.09
N ALA A 132 -10.46 5.55 6.58
CA ALA A 132 -10.23 4.33 5.80
C ALA A 132 -11.52 3.54 5.46
N CYS A 133 -12.61 3.84 6.19
CA CYS A 133 -13.92 3.21 6.05
C CYS A 133 -14.93 4.07 5.27
N ARG A 134 -14.58 5.29 4.87
CA ARG A 134 -15.36 6.06 3.89
C ARG A 134 -14.81 5.78 2.51
#